data_AF-A0A0P9LV90-F1
#
_entry.id   AF-A0A0P9LV90-F1
#
_cell.length_a   1.000
_cell.length_b   1.000
_cell.length_c   1.000
_cell.angle_alpha   90.00
_cell.angle_beta   90.00
_cell.angle_gamma   90.00
#
_symmetry.space_group_name_H-M   'P 1'
#
loop_
_entity.id
_entity.type
_entity.pdbx_description
1 polymer ?
#
loop_
_entity_poly.entity_id
_entity_poly.type
_entity_poly.pdbx_seq_one_letter_code
_entity_poly.pdbx_strand_id
1 'polypeptide(L)'
;MEFDLRVSQHSDLDSLQRLSVRARHRYKSIPSLAHVAESLPLGADRFEACRVVVAVDRHSGDIIGFAAMRLLDDDLYLDNISVEPDASGKGVGKRLLASVEAYAHVCQLHAISVTTFREPRWNGPWFRRNGFQPMPAERIGDGLRSVMERQAQSFNPATRETLWRLL
;
A
#
# COMPACT_ATOMS: atom_id res chain seq x y z
N MET A 1 20.90 -1.19 5.06
CA MET A 1 20.33 -1.68 3.79
C MET A 1 20.32 -0.50 2.85
N GLU A 2 21.00 -0.63 1.72
CA GLU A 2 21.11 0.44 0.73
C GLU A 2 20.19 0.13 -0.45
N PHE A 3 19.33 1.08 -0.78
CA PHE A 3 18.35 0.92 -1.85
C PHE A 3 18.00 2.29 -2.46
N ASP A 4 17.62 2.27 -3.72
CA ASP A 4 17.15 3.44 -4.45
C ASP A 4 15.65 3.35 -4.72
N LEU A 5 15.02 4.52 -4.84
CA LEU A 5 13.63 4.62 -5.26
C LEU A 5 13.58 5.03 -6.72
N ARG A 6 12.75 4.36 -7.51
CA ARG A 6 12.44 4.77 -8.88
C ARG A 6 10.99 4.46 -9.22
N VAL A 7 10.47 5.11 -10.25
CA VAL A 7 9.18 4.71 -10.84
C VAL A 7 9.35 3.32 -11.46
N SER A 8 8.32 2.48 -11.33
CA SER A 8 8.32 1.16 -11.93
C SER A 8 8.30 1.24 -13.46
N GLN A 9 8.79 0.19 -14.10
CA GLN A 9 8.73 -0.02 -15.53
C GLN A 9 7.87 -1.26 -15.83
N HIS A 10 7.45 -1.43 -17.08
CA HIS A 10 6.63 -2.58 -17.46
C HIS A 10 7.32 -3.93 -17.15
N SER A 11 8.64 -3.99 -17.31
CA SER A 11 9.46 -5.16 -16.98
C SER A 11 9.48 -5.52 -15.48
N ASP A 12 9.01 -4.65 -14.60
CA ASP A 12 8.95 -4.92 -13.16
C ASP A 12 7.71 -5.74 -12.75
N LEU A 13 6.74 -5.94 -13.66
CA LEU A 13 5.43 -6.53 -13.34
C LEU A 13 5.55 -7.87 -12.61
N ASP A 14 6.35 -8.80 -13.13
CA ASP A 14 6.55 -10.11 -12.51
C ASP A 14 7.09 -10.01 -11.08
N SER A 15 8.04 -9.10 -10.87
CA SER A 15 8.64 -8.87 -9.55
C SER A 15 7.65 -8.20 -8.60
N LEU A 16 6.83 -7.27 -9.08
CA LEU A 16 5.75 -6.66 -8.30
C LEU A 16 4.69 -7.69 -7.88
N GLN A 17 4.29 -8.59 -8.80
CA GLN A 17 3.35 -9.66 -8.51
C GLN A 17 3.90 -10.63 -7.46
N ARG A 18 5.14 -11.11 -7.63
CA ARG A 18 5.82 -11.97 -6.66
C ARG A 18 5.93 -11.32 -5.28
N LEU A 19 6.37 -10.06 -5.25
CA LEU A 19 6.50 -9.28 -4.01
C LEU A 19 5.15 -9.09 -3.32
N SER A 20 4.08 -8.83 -4.07
CA SER A 20 2.73 -8.67 -3.51
C SER A 20 2.24 -9.91 -2.76
N VAL A 21 2.68 -11.11 -3.18
CA VAL A 21 2.39 -12.38 -2.50
C VAL A 21 3.31 -12.55 -1.29
N ARG A 22 4.63 -12.40 -1.48
CA ARG A 22 5.62 -12.58 -0.39
C ARG A 22 5.36 -11.65 0.79
N ALA A 23 5.02 -10.39 0.53
CA ALA A 23 4.70 -9.41 1.57
C ALA A 23 3.44 -9.80 2.39
N ARG A 24 2.57 -10.67 1.86
CA ARG A 24 1.40 -11.19 2.57
C ARG A 24 1.66 -12.49 3.34
N HIS A 25 2.82 -13.14 3.20
CA HIS A 25 3.12 -14.34 3.97
C HIS A 25 3.04 -14.14 5.49
N ARG A 26 3.33 -12.93 5.97
CA ARG A 26 3.18 -12.56 7.39
C ARG A 26 1.75 -12.67 7.93
N TYR A 27 0.71 -12.71 7.08
CA TYR A 27 -0.67 -12.95 7.53
C TYR A 27 -0.92 -14.42 7.93
N LYS A 28 -0.08 -15.38 7.51
CA LYS A 28 -0.21 -16.80 7.89
C LYS A 28 -0.19 -17.01 9.40
N SER A 29 0.48 -16.12 10.15
CA SER A 29 0.56 -16.20 11.61
C SER A 29 -0.67 -15.62 12.33
N ILE A 30 -1.64 -15.06 11.59
CA ILE A 30 -2.88 -14.50 12.13
C ILE A 30 -4.04 -15.36 11.63
N PRO A 31 -4.60 -16.30 12.44
CA PRO A 31 -5.61 -17.25 11.97
C PRO A 31 -6.80 -16.60 11.25
N SER A 32 -7.31 -15.48 11.77
CA SER A 32 -8.44 -14.75 11.16
C SER A 32 -8.13 -14.10 9.81
N LEU A 33 -6.85 -13.95 9.46
CA LEU A 33 -6.37 -13.33 8.22
C LEU A 33 -5.50 -14.28 7.38
N ALA A 34 -5.41 -15.57 7.72
CA ALA A 34 -4.55 -16.52 7.01
C ALA A 34 -4.87 -16.59 5.50
N HIS A 35 -6.16 -16.53 5.14
CA HIS A 35 -6.65 -16.48 3.76
C HIS A 35 -6.07 -15.31 2.93
N VAL A 36 -5.65 -14.22 3.57
CA VAL A 36 -5.00 -13.08 2.89
C VAL A 36 -3.66 -13.50 2.28
N ALA A 37 -2.95 -14.42 2.92
CA ALA A 37 -1.69 -14.96 2.41
C ALA A 37 -1.88 -15.94 1.24
N GLU A 38 -3.11 -16.44 1.05
CA GLU A 38 -3.46 -17.42 0.02
C GLU A 38 -4.09 -16.77 -1.21
N SER A 39 -4.46 -15.48 -1.13
CA SER A 39 -5.09 -14.79 -2.26
C SER A 39 -4.11 -14.63 -3.43
N LEU A 40 -4.65 -14.63 -4.64
CA LEU A 40 -3.88 -14.46 -5.87
C LEU A 40 -2.96 -13.22 -5.83
N PRO A 41 -1.87 -13.20 -6.63
CA PRO A 41 -1.10 -11.99 -6.85
C PRO A 41 -2.00 -10.84 -7.30
N LEU A 42 -1.56 -9.60 -7.08
CA LEU A 42 -2.25 -8.46 -7.66
C LEU A 42 -2.24 -8.54 -9.19
N GLY A 43 -3.38 -8.27 -9.82
CA GLY A 43 -3.51 -8.23 -11.27
C GLY A 43 -2.67 -7.10 -11.89
N ALA A 44 -2.27 -7.28 -13.15
CA ALA A 44 -1.53 -6.28 -13.90
C ALA A 44 -2.31 -4.96 -14.04
N ASP A 45 -3.62 -5.07 -14.27
CA ASP A 45 -4.59 -3.97 -14.32
C ASP A 45 -4.50 -3.03 -13.11
N ARG A 46 -4.27 -3.60 -11.91
CA ARG A 46 -4.14 -2.82 -10.68
C ARG A 46 -2.86 -1.98 -10.65
N PHE A 47 -1.76 -2.51 -11.19
CA PHE A 47 -0.51 -1.76 -11.32
C PHE A 47 -0.59 -0.74 -12.45
N GLU A 48 -1.25 -1.06 -13.56
CA GLU A 48 -1.47 -0.14 -14.69
C GLU A 48 -2.35 1.05 -14.31
N ALA A 49 -3.34 0.85 -13.45
CA ALA A 49 -4.19 1.90 -12.91
C ALA A 49 -3.49 2.81 -11.87
N CYS A 50 -2.25 2.50 -11.49
CA CYS A 50 -1.50 3.21 -10.47
C CYS A 50 -0.19 3.80 -11.01
N ARG A 51 0.23 4.90 -10.41
CA ARG A 51 1.65 5.23 -10.36
C ARG A 51 2.31 4.34 -9.31
N VAL A 52 3.37 3.63 -9.69
CA VAL A 52 4.09 2.74 -8.77
C VAL A 52 5.52 3.22 -8.60
N VAL A 53 5.96 3.36 -7.35
CA VAL A 53 7.36 3.58 -6.97
C VAL A 53 7.89 2.31 -6.34
N VAL A 54 9.04 1.84 -6.81
CA VAL A 54 9.75 0.66 -6.31
C VAL A 54 10.99 1.04 -5.52
N ALA A 55 11.29 0.26 -4.49
CA ALA A 55 12.56 0.26 -3.79
C ALA A 55 13.43 -0.87 -4.34
N VAL A 56 14.59 -0.52 -4.89
CA VAL A 56 15.53 -1.45 -5.53
C VAL A 56 16.77 -1.57 -4.67
N ASP A 57 17.10 -2.77 -4.23
CA ASP A 57 18.33 -3.05 -3.49
C ASP A 57 19.54 -2.73 -4.37
N ARG A 58 20.50 -1.94 -3.85
CA ARG A 58 21.67 -1.52 -4.64
C ARG A 58 22.64 -2.64 -4.95
N HIS A 59 22.63 -3.71 -4.14
CA HIS A 59 23.58 -4.79 -4.28
C HIS A 59 23.07 -5.86 -5.24
N SER A 60 21.83 -6.31 -5.05
CA SER A 60 21.26 -7.37 -5.91
C SER A 60 20.54 -6.84 -7.14
N GLY A 61 20.09 -5.57 -7.13
CA GLY A 61 19.20 -5.03 -8.16
C GLY A 61 17.75 -5.49 -8.02
N ASP A 62 17.41 -6.25 -6.97
CA ASP A 62 16.06 -6.74 -6.76
C ASP A 62 15.12 -5.65 -6.26
N ILE A 63 13.84 -5.75 -6.65
CA ILE A 63 12.78 -4.96 -6.06
C ILE A 63 12.44 -5.54 -4.68
N ILE A 64 12.71 -4.77 -3.63
CA ILE A 64 12.50 -5.14 -2.23
C ILE A 64 11.29 -4.47 -1.59
N GLY A 65 10.60 -3.60 -2.33
CA GLY A 65 9.40 -2.91 -1.87
C GLY A 65 8.73 -2.11 -2.98
N PHE A 66 7.44 -1.82 -2.85
CA PHE A 66 6.74 -0.89 -3.72
C PHE A 66 5.63 -0.14 -2.99
N ALA A 67 5.27 1.03 -3.54
CA ALA A 67 4.05 1.76 -3.23
C ALA A 67 3.30 2.05 -4.53
N ALA A 68 2.05 1.63 -4.61
CA ALA A 68 1.13 1.89 -5.71
C ALA A 68 0.11 2.93 -5.27
N MET A 69 -0.02 4.02 -6.03
CA MET A 69 -0.86 5.16 -5.69
C MET A 69 -1.58 5.71 -6.92
N ARG A 70 -2.77 6.26 -6.72
CA ARG A 70 -3.56 6.89 -7.79
C ARG A 70 -4.42 8.01 -7.22
N LEU A 71 -4.79 8.95 -8.08
CA LEU A 71 -5.75 10.00 -7.72
C LEU A 71 -7.13 9.36 -7.48
N LEU A 72 -7.80 9.78 -6.42
CA LEU A 72 -9.15 9.32 -6.08
C LEU A 72 -9.83 10.34 -5.17
N ASP A 73 -11.02 10.79 -5.57
CA ASP A 73 -11.86 11.70 -4.77
C ASP A 73 -11.08 12.93 -4.23
N ASP A 74 -10.35 13.62 -5.11
CA ASP A 74 -9.51 14.79 -4.82
C ASP A 74 -8.33 14.57 -3.84
N ASP A 75 -8.06 13.31 -3.46
CA ASP A 75 -6.93 12.91 -2.63
C ASP A 75 -6.00 11.94 -3.38
N LEU A 76 -4.81 11.70 -2.83
CA LEU A 76 -3.94 10.62 -3.31
C LEU A 76 -4.31 9.34 -2.55
N TYR A 77 -4.85 8.35 -3.24
CA TYR A 77 -5.13 7.07 -2.65
C TYR A 77 -3.91 6.15 -2.74
N LEU A 78 -3.37 5.76 -1.59
CA LEU A 78 -2.35 4.72 -1.46
C LEU A 78 -3.01 3.35 -1.57
N ASP A 79 -3.03 2.82 -2.79
CA ASP A 79 -3.71 1.57 -3.12
C ASP A 79 -3.02 0.34 -2.53
N ASN A 80 -1.69 0.35 -2.50
CA ASN A 80 -0.90 -0.69 -1.86
C ASN A 80 0.48 -0.17 -1.44
N ILE A 81 0.97 -0.66 -0.30
CA ILE A 81 2.38 -0.58 0.06
C ILE A 81 2.85 -1.93 0.60
N SER A 82 3.89 -2.47 -0.03
CA SER A 82 4.41 -3.80 0.28
C SER A 82 5.92 -3.78 0.33
N VAL A 83 6.49 -4.54 1.25
CA VAL A 83 7.94 -4.65 1.48
C VAL A 83 8.28 -6.11 1.67
N GLU A 84 9.40 -6.55 1.09
CA GLU A 84 9.91 -7.91 1.32
C GLU A 84 10.08 -8.17 2.81
N PRO A 85 9.72 -9.36 3.34
CA PRO A 85 9.89 -9.67 4.76
C PRO A 85 11.30 -9.40 5.27
N ASP A 86 12.33 -9.77 4.49
CA ASP A 86 13.74 -9.58 4.86
C ASP A 86 14.19 -8.10 4.82
N ALA A 87 13.42 -7.24 4.14
CA ALA A 87 13.62 -5.79 4.07
C ALA A 87 12.73 -5.02 5.06
N SER A 88 11.77 -5.69 5.70
CA SER A 88 10.86 -5.09 6.68
C SER A 88 11.63 -4.61 7.92
N GLY A 89 11.17 -3.51 8.53
CA GLY A 89 11.83 -2.91 9.69
C GLY A 89 13.12 -2.13 9.40
N LYS A 90 13.66 -2.20 8.17
CA LYS A 90 14.89 -1.50 7.75
C LYS A 90 14.65 -0.11 7.11
N GLY A 91 13.48 0.47 7.33
CA GLY A 91 13.12 1.81 6.84
C GLY A 91 12.55 1.87 5.42
N VAL A 92 12.48 0.75 4.68
CA VAL A 92 11.96 0.71 3.29
C VAL A 92 10.55 1.27 3.18
N GLY A 93 9.61 0.78 4.00
CA GLY A 93 8.23 1.26 3.99
C GLY A 93 8.08 2.76 4.31
N LYS A 94 8.95 3.30 5.18
CA LYS A 94 8.94 4.74 5.49
C LYS A 94 9.43 5.58 4.30
N ARG A 95 10.50 5.16 3.62
CA ARG A 95 11.00 5.84 2.42
C ARG A 95 10.01 5.77 1.27
N LEU A 96 9.32 4.63 1.09
CA LEU A 96 8.23 4.50 0.13
C LEU A 96 7.08 5.43 0.47
N LEU A 97 6.61 5.48 1.71
CA LEU A 97 5.55 6.40 2.14
C LEU A 97 5.94 7.88 1.92
N ALA A 98 7.17 8.25 2.23
CA ALA A 98 7.68 9.61 1.96
C ALA A 98 7.66 9.95 0.46
N SER A 99 7.88 8.96 -0.43
CA SER A 99 7.74 9.19 -1.88
C SER A 99 6.30 9.39 -2.33
N VAL A 100 5.33 8.79 -1.62
CA VAL A 100 3.89 9.00 -1.83
C VAL A 100 3.51 10.43 -1.41
N GLU A 101 4.00 10.89 -0.26
CA GLU A 101 3.86 12.28 0.21
C GLU A 101 4.44 13.29 -0.77
N ALA A 102 5.68 13.07 -1.22
CA ALA A 102 6.30 13.92 -2.23
C ALA A 102 5.48 13.98 -3.53
N TYR A 103 4.91 12.86 -3.97
CA TYR A 103 4.08 12.82 -5.16
C TYR A 103 2.74 13.55 -4.97
N ALA A 104 2.10 13.42 -3.81
CA ALA A 104 0.89 14.18 -3.50
C ALA A 104 1.13 15.70 -3.56
N HIS A 105 2.26 16.19 -3.04
CA HIS A 105 2.64 17.60 -3.17
C HIS A 105 2.86 18.04 -4.63
N VAL A 106 3.49 17.20 -5.46
CA VAL A 106 3.64 17.46 -6.90
C VAL A 106 2.27 17.57 -7.59
N CYS A 107 1.31 16.75 -7.18
CA CYS A 107 -0.07 16.80 -7.66
C CYS A 107 -0.92 17.89 -6.99
N GLN A 108 -0.34 18.72 -6.11
CA GLN A 108 -1.04 19.76 -5.35
C GLN A 108 -2.23 19.24 -4.53
N LEU A 109 -2.13 18.00 -4.06
CA LEU A 109 -3.15 17.38 -3.20
C LEU A 109 -2.85 17.64 -1.73
N HIS A 110 -3.92 17.70 -0.94
CA HIS A 110 -3.84 18.05 0.48
C HIS A 110 -3.98 16.85 1.42
N ALA A 111 -4.26 15.65 0.89
CA ALA A 111 -4.32 14.46 1.71
C ALA A 111 -3.90 13.18 0.98
N ILE A 112 -3.53 12.18 1.77
CA ILE A 112 -3.35 10.79 1.35
C ILE A 112 -4.36 9.94 2.09
N SER A 113 -5.07 9.07 1.38
CA SER A 113 -5.99 8.09 1.95
C SER A 113 -5.52 6.65 1.73
N VAL A 114 -5.90 5.74 2.62
CA VAL A 114 -5.58 4.31 2.52
C VAL A 114 -6.68 3.48 3.18
N THR A 115 -6.98 2.31 2.61
CA THR A 115 -7.80 1.29 3.29
C THR A 115 -6.91 0.13 3.73
N THR A 116 -7.00 -0.27 5.00
CA THR A 116 -6.08 -1.25 5.59
C THR A 116 -6.75 -2.11 6.65
N PHE A 117 -6.05 -3.12 7.18
CA PHE A 117 -6.54 -3.91 8.32
C PHE A 117 -6.27 -3.20 9.64
N ARG A 118 -7.24 -3.23 10.56
CA ARG A 118 -7.20 -2.52 11.85
C ARG A 118 -6.10 -2.98 12.79
N GLU A 119 -5.91 -4.29 12.90
CA GLU A 119 -5.16 -4.91 13.99
C GLU A 119 -3.68 -5.21 13.71
N PRO A 120 -3.28 -5.74 12.54
CA PRO A 120 -1.89 -6.14 12.34
C PRO A 120 -0.95 -4.94 12.47
N ARG A 121 0.11 -5.06 13.28
CA ARG A 121 1.02 -3.96 13.65
C ARG A 121 1.66 -3.22 12.47
N TRP A 122 1.71 -3.86 11.30
CA TRP A 122 2.25 -3.33 10.04
C TRP A 122 1.20 -2.64 9.13
N ASN A 123 -0.07 -2.60 9.55
CA ASN A 123 -1.19 -1.99 8.84
C ASN A 123 -1.70 -0.76 9.62
N GLY A 124 -2.95 -0.76 10.10
CA GLY A 124 -3.57 0.34 10.84
C GLY A 124 -2.64 0.99 11.89
N PRO A 125 -2.05 0.22 12.83
CA PRO A 125 -1.14 0.76 13.83
C PRO A 125 0.17 1.33 13.25
N TRP A 126 0.62 0.85 12.09
CA TRP A 126 1.77 1.43 11.40
C TRP A 126 1.40 2.76 10.75
N PHE A 127 0.27 2.83 10.03
CA PHE A 127 -0.20 4.08 9.44
C PHE A 127 -0.46 5.15 10.50
N ARG A 128 -1.14 4.81 11.61
CA ARG A 128 -1.38 5.77 12.70
C ARG A 128 -0.08 6.32 13.32
N ARG A 129 0.94 5.47 13.49
CA ARG A 129 2.28 5.91 13.92
C ARG A 129 2.99 6.82 12.91
N ASN A 130 2.57 6.83 11.64
CA ASN A 130 3.08 7.72 10.60
C ASN A 130 2.08 8.85 10.26
N GLY A 131 1.27 9.27 11.24
CA GLY A 131 0.44 10.48 11.15
C GLY A 131 -0.91 10.29 10.47
N PHE A 132 -1.30 9.06 10.12
CA PHE A 132 -2.64 8.80 9.61
C PHE A 132 -3.66 8.73 10.76
N GLN A 133 -4.88 9.15 10.49
CA GLN A 133 -6.00 9.12 11.43
C GLN A 133 -7.24 8.53 10.75
N PRO A 134 -8.28 8.14 11.49
CA PRO A 134 -9.55 7.74 10.89
C PRO A 134 -10.10 8.82 9.95
N MET A 135 -10.54 8.41 8.77
CA MET A 135 -11.15 9.31 7.80
C MET A 135 -12.62 9.57 8.16
N PRO A 136 -13.08 10.83 8.26
CA PRO A 136 -14.49 11.15 8.46
C PRO A 136 -15.36 10.59 7.34
N ALA A 137 -16.58 10.14 7.67
CA ALA A 137 -17.46 9.49 6.70
C ALA A 137 -17.86 10.42 5.55
N GLU A 138 -17.95 11.73 5.82
CA GLU A 138 -18.30 12.78 4.87
C GLU A 138 -17.20 13.02 3.83
N ARG A 139 -15.97 12.56 4.11
CA ARG A 139 -14.84 12.64 3.18
C ARG A 139 -14.72 11.41 2.28
N ILE A 140 -15.48 10.34 2.55
CA ILE A 140 -15.48 9.13 1.73
C ILE A 140 -16.32 9.37 0.47
N GLY A 141 -15.61 9.76 -0.61
CA GLY A 141 -16.20 9.90 -1.94
C GLY A 141 -16.57 8.57 -2.60
N ASP A 142 -17.19 8.66 -3.78
CA ASP A 142 -17.74 7.50 -4.50
C ASP A 142 -16.65 6.53 -4.97
N GLY A 143 -15.48 7.06 -5.35
CA GLY A 143 -14.35 6.23 -5.77
C GLY A 143 -13.80 5.38 -4.63
N LEU A 144 -13.63 5.97 -3.45
CA LEU A 144 -13.16 5.27 -2.25
C LEU A 144 -14.23 4.31 -1.71
N ARG A 145 -15.51 4.69 -1.78
CA ARG A 145 -16.63 3.80 -1.48
C ARG A 145 -16.61 2.55 -2.37
N SER A 146 -16.42 2.73 -3.68
CA SER A 146 -16.28 1.63 -4.64
C SER A 146 -15.09 0.71 -4.32
N VAL A 147 -13.98 1.26 -3.80
CA VAL A 147 -12.85 0.46 -3.30
C VAL A 147 -13.24 -0.35 -2.07
N MET A 148 -13.91 0.27 -1.10
CA MET A 148 -14.36 -0.39 0.13
C MET A 148 -15.35 -1.52 -0.16
N GLU A 149 -16.31 -1.30 -1.06
CA GLU A 149 -17.28 -2.29 -1.50
C GLU A 149 -16.62 -3.49 -2.18
N ARG A 150 -15.67 -3.25 -3.09
CA ARG A 150 -14.89 -4.33 -3.72
C ARG A 150 -14.11 -5.15 -2.69
N GLN A 151 -13.50 -4.48 -1.71
CA GLN A 151 -12.78 -5.17 -0.63
C GLN A 151 -13.70 -5.98 0.28
N ALA A 152 -14.93 -5.52 0.51
CA ALA A 152 -15.93 -6.23 1.31
C ALA A 152 -16.34 -7.57 0.68
N GLN A 153 -16.12 -7.77 -0.62
CA GLN A 153 -16.33 -9.05 -1.30
C GLN A 153 -15.29 -10.12 -0.91
N SER A 154 -14.13 -9.71 -0.40
CA SER A 154 -13.02 -10.62 -0.04
C SER A 154 -12.66 -10.58 1.44
N PHE A 155 -12.93 -9.48 2.14
CA PHE A 155 -12.52 -9.26 3.52
C PHE A 155 -13.70 -8.81 4.38
N ASN A 156 -13.73 -9.25 5.64
CA ASN A 156 -14.72 -8.78 6.60
C ASN A 156 -14.55 -7.26 6.85
N PRO A 157 -15.57 -6.42 6.55
CA PRO A 157 -15.48 -4.97 6.75
C PRO A 157 -15.16 -4.55 8.19
N ALA A 158 -15.57 -5.32 9.19
CA ALA A 158 -15.26 -5.03 10.60
C ALA A 158 -13.74 -5.08 10.89
N THR A 159 -12.97 -5.83 10.10
CA THR A 159 -11.51 -5.93 10.24
C THR A 159 -10.76 -4.82 9.48
N ARG A 160 -11.48 -4.02 8.69
CA ARG A 160 -10.93 -2.99 7.82
C ARG A 160 -11.17 -1.60 8.40
N GLU A 161 -10.32 -0.68 8.04
CA GLU A 161 -10.51 0.74 8.29
C GLU A 161 -9.97 1.59 7.15
N THR A 162 -10.54 2.78 7.03
CA THR A 162 -10.07 3.83 6.13
C THR A 162 -9.36 4.88 6.97
N LEU A 163 -8.11 5.13 6.63
CA LEU A 163 -7.28 6.13 7.28
C LEU A 163 -6.88 7.17 6.25
N TRP A 164 -6.64 8.39 6.73
CA TRP A 164 -6.13 9.49 5.91
C TRP A 164 -5.11 10.31 6.68
N ARG A 165 -4.30 11.06 5.97
CA ARG A 165 -3.36 12.03 6.52
C ARG A 165 -3.44 13.30 5.69
N LEU A 166 -3.67 14.42 6.36
CA LEU A 166 -3.52 15.75 5.76
C LEU A 166 -2.02 16.07 5.62
N LEU A 167 -1.65 16.71 4.52
CA LEU A 167 -0.28 17.07 4.16
C LEU A 167 0.05 18.54 4.43
#